data_AF-A0A6G0VPZ8-F1
#
_entry.id   AF-A0A6G0VPZ8-F1
#
_cell.length_a   1.000
_cell.length_b   1.000
_cell.length_c   1.000
_cell.angle_alpha   90.00
_cell.angle_beta   90.00
_cell.angle_gamma   90.00
#
_symmetry.space_group_name_H-M   'P 1'
#
loop_
_entity.id
_entity.type
_entity.pdbx_description
1 polymer ?
#
loop_
_entity_poly.entity_id
_entity_poly.type
_entity_poly.pdbx_seq_one_letter_code
_entity_poly.pdbx_strand_id
1 'polypeptide(L)'
;IDVMMVNSVFQLIYQHIQTIHLPNNWYCNKSIEYIEYEPVIAFHKLSAFKPNYKRHIEKQLVLNEGCKVILHINDKEVTPSDIGLPDTVIKNIEDLKLYLYTLDEIKFCQGAVSSINYPDIRASFGTQYIESNGYWRHNKCLIVLNDDNSKCNVCSWCKRLVYSIQKKHTNLLNKKAIRTFYSPNKNKIHQRLLKSTNIIRKKNKRTQIKKEVLQNQLNQMKNEMKNITEKNLDELLMKSNISRGQCEMVKEIYSASKVKNPKNRRYNENWMLLCLLFQIRSPGGYKFLREQNLLPLPCVTTLRKHLLAVKIGCGFDEKFFKLLKKKFDVKNKYEKKVILVYDEIFLRENISVNSRTLTYHGLEDLGDDFENKSLEKANHALVLMIQGLAENLHQPIAVFTSRGSVKGIDLAKIVTKAILLLENAGVEVLGITSDGASTNRTLWNVLGVSGKLNQLQNSFVNPFDNTRRVFVFSDVPHLLKTIRNRLHAKKTLQICPTLSPIQWKIYENVFEIDSKAITRVCPKLTKNHFQLDNFSKMKVKYASQVFSKSMADGIVFFKSKNFPGFNCSEETVKFT
;
A
#
# COMPACT_ATOMS: atom_id res chain seq x y z
N ILE A 1 6.46 118.31 24.19
CA ILE A 1 5.50 118.52 25.30
C ILE A 1 4.18 117.95 24.82
N ASP A 2 3.85 116.79 25.39
CA ASP A 2 2.62 115.99 25.39
C ASP A 2 1.81 115.76 24.10
N VAL A 3 2.05 114.55 23.56
CA VAL A 3 1.20 113.84 22.60
C VAL A 3 -0.04 113.32 23.34
N MET A 4 -1.22 113.70 22.85
CA MET A 4 -2.53 113.25 23.31
C MET A 4 -2.64 111.72 23.39
N MET A 5 -2.94 111.18 24.57
CA MET A 5 -3.36 109.78 24.76
C MET A 5 -4.72 109.54 24.07
N VAL A 6 -4.70 108.91 22.90
CA VAL A 6 -5.89 108.24 22.34
C VAL A 6 -6.00 106.89 23.05
N ASN A 7 -6.90 106.77 24.04
CA ASN A 7 -7.19 105.49 24.67
C ASN A 7 -7.75 104.52 23.62
N SER A 8 -7.13 103.35 23.45
CA SER A 8 -7.68 102.29 22.61
C SER A 8 -9.04 101.85 23.17
N VAL A 9 -9.99 101.49 22.29
CA VAL A 9 -11.35 101.07 22.67
C VAL A 9 -11.32 99.91 23.67
N PHE A 10 -10.33 99.02 23.53
CA PHE A 10 -10.07 97.95 24.49
C PHE A 10 -9.76 98.47 25.90
N GLN A 11 -8.90 99.48 26.03
CA GLN A 11 -8.50 100.05 27.31
C GLN A 11 -9.64 100.85 27.97
N LEU A 12 -10.51 101.48 27.16
CA LEU A 12 -11.77 102.07 27.63
C LEU A 12 -12.73 101.03 28.19
N ILE A 13 -12.94 99.91 27.49
CA ILE A 13 -13.78 98.79 27.97
C ILE A 13 -13.14 98.14 29.20
N TYR A 14 -11.81 98.02 29.24
CA TYR A 14 -11.07 97.46 30.37
C TYR A 14 -11.21 98.31 31.63
N GLN A 15 -11.14 99.65 31.52
CA GLN A 15 -11.27 100.56 32.67
C GLN A 15 -12.72 100.75 33.12
N HIS A 16 -13.69 100.79 32.20
CA HIS A 16 -15.10 101.05 32.51
C HIS A 16 -15.99 99.80 32.53
N ILE A 17 -15.42 98.61 32.71
CA ILE A 17 -16.17 97.35 32.60
C ILE A 17 -17.34 97.22 33.58
N GLN A 18 -17.21 97.83 34.77
CA GLN A 18 -18.23 97.76 35.82
C GLN A 18 -19.46 98.62 35.53
N THR A 19 -19.37 99.57 34.58
CA THR A 19 -20.50 100.43 34.18
C THR A 19 -21.24 99.91 32.93
N ILE A 20 -20.78 98.81 32.33
CA ILE A 20 -21.46 98.17 31.20
C ILE A 20 -22.65 97.35 31.74
N HIS A 21 -23.87 97.79 31.40
CA HIS A 21 -25.08 97.01 31.69
C HIS A 21 -25.10 95.71 30.86
N LEU A 22 -24.89 94.58 31.55
CA LEU A 22 -24.94 93.24 30.96
C LEU A 22 -26.36 92.67 30.98
N PRO A 23 -26.73 91.80 30.02
CA PRO A 23 -27.98 91.05 30.08
C PRO A 23 -28.03 90.13 31.32
N ASN A 24 -29.23 89.71 31.72
CA ASN A 24 -29.42 88.88 32.92
C ASN A 24 -28.60 87.58 32.87
N ASN A 25 -27.93 87.23 33.97
CA ASN A 25 -27.06 86.06 34.16
C ASN A 25 -25.76 86.04 33.33
N TRP A 26 -25.32 87.21 32.85
CA TRP A 26 -23.99 87.40 32.29
C TRP A 26 -23.01 87.92 33.32
N TYR A 27 -21.77 87.43 33.23
CA TYR A 27 -20.67 87.81 34.10
C TYR A 27 -19.47 88.19 33.24
N CYS A 28 -18.62 89.05 33.76
CA CYS A 28 -17.41 89.50 33.09
C CYS A 28 -16.20 89.15 33.94
N ASN A 29 -15.12 88.71 33.28
CA ASN A 29 -13.84 88.46 33.92
C ASN A 29 -12.70 89.07 33.08
N LYS A 30 -11.65 89.52 33.77
CA LYS A 30 -10.40 90.04 33.20
C LYS A 30 -9.30 89.01 33.44
N SER A 31 -8.52 88.67 32.42
CA SER A 31 -7.31 87.86 32.65
C SER A 31 -6.24 88.72 33.33
N ILE A 32 -5.81 88.33 34.53
CA ILE A 32 -4.65 88.93 35.22
C ILE A 32 -3.38 88.39 34.54
N GLU A 33 -2.42 89.28 34.25
CA GLU A 33 -1.15 89.02 33.57
C GLU A 33 -0.46 87.71 34.04
N TYR A 34 -0.52 86.68 33.19
CA TYR A 34 0.43 85.56 33.22
C TYR A 34 1.24 85.64 31.93
N ILE A 35 2.55 85.49 32.05
CA ILE A 35 3.64 85.91 31.13
C ILE A 35 3.57 85.30 29.69
N GLU A 36 2.54 84.51 29.35
CA GLU A 36 2.42 83.83 28.04
C GLU A 36 1.12 84.10 27.25
N TYR A 37 0.22 84.99 27.70
CA TYR A 37 -1.02 85.30 26.94
C TYR A 37 -1.34 86.81 26.87
N GLU A 38 -1.83 87.26 25.71
CA GLU A 38 -2.38 88.61 25.51
C GLU A 38 -3.53 88.87 26.51
N PRO A 39 -3.69 90.10 27.05
CA PRO A 39 -4.80 90.39 27.96
C PRO A 39 -6.13 90.34 27.21
N VAL A 40 -7.10 89.69 27.84
CA VAL A 40 -8.39 89.38 27.26
C VAL A 40 -9.51 89.75 28.23
N ILE A 41 -10.61 90.24 27.67
CA ILE A 41 -11.85 90.47 28.39
C ILE A 41 -12.85 89.40 27.99
N ALA A 42 -13.33 88.61 28.95
CA ALA A 42 -14.30 87.55 28.70
C ALA A 42 -15.65 87.86 29.36
N PHE A 43 -16.72 87.82 28.57
CA PHE A 43 -18.10 87.86 29.01
C PHE A 43 -18.70 86.47 28.87
N HIS A 44 -19.38 85.97 29.89
CA HIS A 44 -19.96 84.62 29.84
C HIS A 44 -21.33 84.55 30.51
N LYS A 45 -22.25 83.83 29.86
CA LYS A 45 -23.56 83.47 30.41
C LYS A 45 -23.49 82.09 31.04
N LEU A 46 -23.83 82.00 32.32
CA LEU A 46 -23.93 80.71 33.01
C LEU A 46 -25.29 80.06 32.77
N SER A 47 -25.26 78.74 32.57
CA SER A 47 -26.48 77.91 32.51
C SER A 47 -27.24 77.86 33.83
N ALA A 48 -28.52 77.47 33.73
CA ALA A 48 -29.28 76.98 34.88
C ALA A 48 -28.59 75.77 35.54
N PHE A 49 -28.82 75.57 36.83
CA PHE A 49 -28.32 74.39 37.54
C PHE A 49 -28.88 73.11 36.92
N LYS A 50 -27.99 72.16 36.63
CA LYS A 50 -28.38 70.81 36.24
C LYS A 50 -28.73 69.97 37.48
N PRO A 51 -29.38 68.80 37.31
CA PRO A 51 -29.74 67.91 38.42
C PRO A 51 -28.56 67.46 39.29
N ASN A 52 -27.33 67.57 38.79
CA ASN A 52 -26.09 67.29 39.51
C ASN A 52 -25.46 68.53 40.17
N TYR A 53 -26.22 69.62 40.33
CA TYR A 53 -25.80 70.91 40.90
C TYR A 53 -24.63 71.58 40.17
N LYS A 54 -24.29 71.16 38.94
CA LYS A 54 -23.26 71.81 38.13
C LYS A 54 -23.86 72.84 37.18
N ARG A 55 -23.14 73.94 36.99
CA ARG A 55 -23.35 74.91 35.90
C ARG A 55 -22.17 74.85 34.95
N HIS A 56 -22.43 75.18 33.71
CA HIS A 56 -21.45 75.34 32.63
C HIS A 56 -21.70 76.66 31.91
N ILE A 57 -20.72 77.11 31.15
CA ILE A 57 -20.80 78.32 30.34
C ILE A 57 -21.63 77.98 29.09
N GLU A 58 -22.81 78.62 28.95
CA GLU A 58 -23.68 78.39 27.77
C GLU A 58 -23.19 79.20 26.58
N LYS A 59 -22.80 80.45 26.84
CA LYS A 59 -22.37 81.41 25.84
C LYS A 59 -21.20 82.20 26.39
N GLN A 60 -20.20 82.44 25.56
CA GLN A 60 -19.01 83.21 25.92
C GLN A 60 -18.64 84.12 24.77
N LEU A 61 -18.32 85.37 25.10
CA LEU A 61 -17.77 86.37 24.20
C LEU A 61 -16.42 86.79 24.76
N VAL A 62 -15.38 86.66 23.95
CA VAL A 62 -13.99 86.90 24.34
C VAL A 62 -13.42 87.98 23.44
N LEU A 63 -12.84 89.03 24.03
CA LEU A 63 -12.23 90.16 23.34
C LEU A 63 -10.73 90.17 23.61
N ASN A 64 -9.92 90.18 22.55
CA ASN A 64 -8.47 90.40 22.64
C ASN A 64 -8.11 91.90 22.58
N GLU A 65 -6.83 92.24 22.81
CA GLU A 65 -6.33 93.63 22.74
C GLU A 65 -6.68 94.34 21.42
N GLY A 66 -6.69 93.59 20.31
CA GLY A 66 -7.07 94.09 18.98
C GLY A 66 -8.58 94.31 18.78
N CYS A 67 -9.41 94.19 19.83
CA CYS A 67 -10.88 94.29 19.78
C CYS A 67 -11.56 93.27 18.83
N LYS A 68 -10.91 92.15 18.54
CA LYS A 68 -11.47 91.03 17.78
C LYS A 68 -12.33 90.16 18.70
N VAL A 69 -13.51 89.78 18.21
CA VAL A 69 -14.48 89.00 18.95
C VAL A 69 -14.32 87.51 18.66
N ILE A 70 -14.18 86.70 19.71
CA ILE A 70 -14.25 85.24 19.65
C ILE A 70 -15.51 84.82 20.41
N LEU A 71 -16.40 84.09 19.74
CA LEU A 71 -17.69 83.66 20.29
C LEU A 71 -17.68 82.15 20.52
N HIS A 72 -18.08 81.71 21.71
CA HIS A 72 -18.33 80.30 21.99
C HIS A 72 -19.76 80.07 22.44
N ILE A 73 -20.39 79.00 21.94
CA ILE A 73 -21.69 78.50 22.39
C ILE A 73 -21.52 77.02 22.77
N ASN A 74 -21.77 76.65 24.03
CA ASN A 74 -21.50 75.32 24.59
C ASN A 74 -20.11 74.77 24.24
N ASP A 75 -19.06 75.54 24.55
CA ASP A 75 -17.64 75.20 24.35
C ASP A 75 -17.19 74.98 22.89
N LYS A 76 -18.04 75.35 21.91
CA LYS A 76 -17.66 75.37 20.50
C LYS A 76 -17.57 76.79 19.99
N GLU A 77 -16.48 77.09 19.31
CA GLU A 77 -16.27 78.37 18.62
C GLU A 77 -17.25 78.51 17.46
N VAL A 78 -17.85 79.70 17.34
CA VAL A 78 -18.84 80.04 16.32
C VAL A 78 -18.39 81.35 15.66
N THR A 79 -18.49 81.45 14.34
CA THR A 79 -18.12 82.70 13.66
C THR A 79 -19.26 83.73 13.81
N PRO A 80 -18.95 85.04 13.95
CA PRO A 80 -19.98 86.08 13.99
C PRO A 80 -20.97 86.00 12.81
N SER A 81 -20.47 85.64 11.62
CA SER A 81 -21.27 85.35 10.42
C SER A 81 -22.33 84.26 10.62
N ASP A 82 -22.05 83.18 11.37
CA ASP A 82 -23.02 82.10 11.65
C ASP A 82 -24.22 82.55 12.51
N ILE A 83 -24.09 83.71 13.13
CA ILE A 83 -25.03 84.31 14.07
C ILE A 83 -25.73 85.54 13.46
N GLY A 84 -25.35 85.94 12.25
CA GLY A 84 -25.90 87.11 11.57
C GLY A 84 -25.25 88.45 11.98
N LEU A 85 -24.06 88.41 12.58
CA LEU A 85 -23.27 89.58 12.94
C LEU A 85 -22.11 89.78 11.95
N PRO A 86 -21.73 91.03 11.60
CA PRO A 86 -20.63 91.29 10.67
C PRO A 86 -19.27 90.97 11.32
N ASP A 87 -18.37 90.29 10.60
CA ASP A 87 -17.01 89.98 11.05
C ASP A 87 -16.14 91.27 11.13
N THR A 88 -16.34 92.06 12.18
CA THR A 88 -15.65 93.35 12.38
C THR A 88 -15.12 93.52 13.80
N VAL A 89 -13.99 94.21 13.91
CA VAL A 89 -13.40 94.69 15.18
C VAL A 89 -14.38 95.64 15.87
N ILE A 90 -14.60 95.47 17.18
CA ILE A 90 -15.48 96.35 17.98
C ILE A 90 -14.93 97.78 17.96
N LYS A 91 -15.73 98.75 17.50
CA LYS A 91 -15.30 100.16 17.38
C LYS A 91 -15.77 101.04 18.53
N ASN A 92 -16.87 100.68 19.20
CA ASN A 92 -17.40 101.41 20.36
C ASN A 92 -18.09 100.46 21.36
N ILE A 93 -18.50 101.00 22.52
CA ILE A 93 -19.19 100.23 23.58
C ILE A 93 -20.59 99.79 23.13
N GLU A 94 -21.21 100.48 22.18
CA GLU A 94 -22.53 100.11 21.64
C GLU A 94 -22.47 98.84 20.79
N ASP A 95 -21.42 98.66 20.00
CA ASP A 95 -21.15 97.43 19.24
C ASP A 95 -21.02 96.24 20.21
N LEU A 96 -20.31 96.40 21.33
CA LEU A 96 -20.19 95.36 22.35
C LEU A 96 -21.55 95.01 22.96
N LYS A 97 -22.40 96.01 23.24
CA LYS A 97 -23.76 95.77 23.73
C LYS A 97 -24.59 95.02 22.68
N LEU A 98 -24.53 95.44 21.41
CA LEU A 98 -25.23 94.77 20.30
C LEU A 98 -24.81 93.30 20.21
N TYR A 99 -23.52 93.02 20.28
CA TYR A 99 -22.99 91.65 20.29
C TYR A 99 -23.49 90.84 21.49
N LEU A 100 -23.48 91.39 22.70
CA LEU A 100 -23.93 90.69 23.91
C LEU A 100 -25.44 90.42 23.90
N TYR A 101 -26.28 91.39 23.50
CA TYR A 101 -27.73 91.22 23.41
C TYR A 101 -28.11 90.25 22.28
N THR A 102 -27.49 90.37 21.11
CA THR A 102 -27.68 89.41 20.01
C THR A 102 -27.25 88.02 20.45
N LEU A 103 -26.10 87.89 21.12
CA LEU A 103 -25.66 86.61 21.66
C LEU A 103 -26.65 86.05 22.66
N ASP A 104 -27.27 86.89 23.50
CA ASP A 104 -28.25 86.47 24.51
C ASP A 104 -29.52 85.86 23.89
N GLU A 105 -30.04 86.45 22.81
CA GLU A 105 -31.29 86.05 22.15
C GLU A 105 -31.18 84.79 21.27
N ILE A 106 -29.98 84.46 20.77
CA ILE A 106 -29.78 83.29 19.89
C ILE A 106 -30.25 81.99 20.55
N LYS A 107 -31.08 81.25 19.81
CA LYS A 107 -31.46 79.88 20.16
C LYS A 107 -30.39 78.90 19.69
N PHE A 108 -30.00 78.01 20.59
CA PHE A 108 -29.04 76.95 20.29
C PHE A 108 -29.64 75.58 20.62
N CYS A 109 -29.08 74.55 20.01
CA CYS A 109 -29.48 73.17 20.27
C CYS A 109 -29.02 72.75 21.68
N GLN A 110 -29.93 72.28 22.54
CA GLN A 110 -29.63 71.80 23.88
C GLN A 110 -29.01 70.38 23.89
N GLY A 111 -29.02 69.69 22.75
CA GLY A 111 -28.60 68.29 22.61
C GLY A 111 -29.78 67.34 22.55
N ALA A 112 -29.52 66.05 22.31
CA ALA A 112 -30.56 65.04 22.13
C ALA A 112 -31.20 64.63 23.47
N VAL A 113 -30.42 64.05 24.38
CA VAL A 113 -30.89 63.56 25.68
C VAL A 113 -29.80 63.74 26.74
N SER A 114 -30.20 63.92 27.99
CA SER A 114 -29.27 63.97 29.11
C SER A 114 -28.57 62.63 29.28
N SER A 115 -27.24 62.64 29.46
CA SER A 115 -26.46 61.42 29.68
C SER A 115 -26.83 60.71 30.99
N ILE A 116 -27.28 61.45 31.99
CA ILE A 116 -27.70 60.94 33.30
C ILE A 116 -28.93 60.03 33.18
N ASN A 117 -29.88 60.37 32.30
CA ASN A 117 -31.11 59.59 32.12
C ASN A 117 -30.88 58.26 31.38
N TYR A 118 -29.68 58.07 30.80
CA TYR A 118 -29.36 56.91 29.97
C TYR A 118 -27.94 56.38 30.27
N PRO A 119 -27.65 55.95 31.51
CA PRO A 119 -26.29 55.56 31.93
C PRO A 119 -25.77 54.31 31.20
N ASP A 120 -26.67 53.45 30.75
CA ASP A 120 -26.33 52.19 30.07
C ASP A 120 -25.90 52.38 28.60
N ILE A 121 -26.08 53.58 28.05
CA ILE A 121 -25.72 53.89 26.66
C ILE A 121 -24.31 54.45 26.64
N ARG A 122 -23.32 53.56 26.59
CA ARG A 122 -21.91 53.93 26.41
C ARG A 122 -21.62 54.29 24.95
N ALA A 123 -20.72 55.26 24.73
CA ALA A 123 -20.21 55.70 23.43
C ALA A 123 -19.31 54.65 22.72
N SER A 124 -19.57 53.36 22.93
CA SER A 124 -18.65 52.27 22.62
C SER A 124 -18.58 51.87 21.14
N PHE A 125 -19.14 52.68 20.23
CA PHE A 125 -18.95 52.53 18.77
C PHE A 125 -18.95 53.91 18.07
N GLY A 126 -17.76 54.48 17.87
CA GLY A 126 -17.35 55.43 16.80
C GLY A 126 -18.30 56.54 16.31
N THR A 127 -17.79 57.79 16.39
CA THR A 127 -18.04 59.00 15.56
C THR A 127 -19.47 59.41 15.18
N GLN A 128 -20.54 58.94 15.83
CA GLN A 128 -21.90 59.39 15.52
C GLN A 128 -22.50 60.36 16.54
N TYR A 129 -22.06 60.32 17.80
CA TYR A 129 -22.49 61.26 18.83
C TYR A 129 -21.40 61.50 19.89
N ILE A 130 -21.37 62.72 20.45
CA ILE A 130 -20.41 63.24 21.44
C ILE A 130 -21.20 63.73 22.66
N GLU A 131 -20.69 63.45 23.86
CA GLU A 131 -21.22 64.07 25.08
C GLU A 131 -20.61 65.47 25.22
N SER A 132 -21.47 66.48 25.32
CA SER A 132 -21.05 67.86 25.59
C SER A 132 -21.99 68.42 26.64
N ASN A 133 -21.41 68.86 27.75
CA ASN A 133 -22.13 69.43 28.88
C ASN A 133 -23.26 68.51 29.38
N GLY A 134 -23.00 67.21 29.58
CA GLY A 134 -23.99 66.26 30.14
C GLY A 134 -25.20 65.96 29.25
N TYR A 135 -25.14 66.33 27.98
CA TYR A 135 -26.10 65.95 26.94
C TYR A 135 -25.40 65.24 25.78
N TRP A 136 -26.03 64.21 25.26
CA TRP A 136 -25.59 63.53 24.04
C TRP A 136 -25.96 64.35 22.81
N ARG A 137 -25.00 64.65 21.94
CA ARG A 137 -25.18 65.40 20.68
C ARG A 137 -24.75 64.56 19.51
N HIS A 138 -25.45 64.65 18.38
CA HIS A 138 -24.97 64.02 17.14
C HIS A 138 -23.70 64.73 16.65
N ASN A 139 -22.76 64.03 16.01
CA ASN A 139 -21.51 64.62 15.51
C ASN A 139 -21.75 65.80 14.54
N LYS A 140 -22.85 65.74 13.78
CA LYS A 140 -23.30 66.79 12.86
C LYS A 140 -24.35 67.74 13.47
N CYS A 141 -24.33 67.97 14.78
CA CYS A 141 -25.29 68.85 15.45
C CYS A 141 -25.16 70.29 14.92
N LEU A 142 -26.26 70.85 14.39
CA LEU A 142 -26.41 72.29 14.17
C LEU A 142 -26.49 72.95 15.55
N ILE A 143 -25.46 73.70 15.93
CA ILE A 143 -25.30 74.30 17.26
C ILE A 143 -26.22 75.51 17.38
N VAL A 144 -26.19 76.39 16.39
CA VAL A 144 -27.13 77.50 16.20
C VAL A 144 -28.38 76.99 15.49
N LEU A 145 -29.55 77.42 15.94
CA LEU A 145 -30.84 77.08 15.34
C LEU A 145 -31.37 78.31 14.59
N ASN A 146 -31.47 78.21 13.26
CA ASN A 146 -32.18 79.20 12.46
C ASN A 146 -33.69 79.02 12.70
N ASP A 147 -34.46 80.11 12.79
CA ASP A 147 -35.81 80.16 13.38
C ASP A 147 -36.91 79.28 12.71
N ASP A 148 -36.58 78.56 11.64
CA ASP A 148 -37.47 77.66 10.93
C ASP A 148 -37.61 76.29 11.62
N ASN A 149 -38.34 76.28 12.75
CA ASN A 149 -39.16 75.21 13.37
C ASN A 149 -39.15 75.29 14.91
N SER A 150 -39.53 76.46 15.39
CA SER A 150 -39.66 76.92 16.77
C SER A 150 -40.77 76.21 17.58
N LYS A 151 -40.59 74.90 17.86
CA LYS A 151 -41.22 74.22 19.02
C LYS A 151 -40.28 73.28 19.79
N CYS A 152 -39.07 73.01 19.31
CA CYS A 152 -38.12 72.15 20.01
C CYS A 152 -36.71 72.76 19.99
N ASN A 153 -36.08 72.88 21.16
CA ASN A 153 -34.71 73.36 21.34
C ASN A 153 -33.64 72.35 20.85
N VAL A 154 -33.95 71.53 19.84
CA VAL A 154 -33.13 70.39 19.38
C VAL A 154 -33.09 70.34 17.85
N CYS A 155 -31.89 70.30 17.25
CA CYS A 155 -31.73 70.23 15.79
C CYS A 155 -32.16 68.88 15.20
N SER A 156 -32.38 68.80 13.88
CA SER A 156 -32.86 67.60 13.18
C SER A 156 -31.99 66.35 13.40
N TRP A 157 -30.67 66.52 13.44
CA TRP A 157 -29.71 65.45 13.73
C TRP A 157 -29.84 64.93 15.16
N CYS A 158 -29.98 65.84 16.13
CA CYS A 158 -30.19 65.46 17.53
C CYS A 158 -31.59 64.85 17.73
N LYS A 159 -32.64 65.30 17.02
CA LYS A 159 -33.97 64.64 17.04
C LYS A 159 -33.91 63.19 16.57
N ARG A 160 -33.20 62.91 15.48
CA ARG A 160 -32.96 61.52 15.00
C ARG A 160 -32.20 60.70 16.04
N LEU A 161 -31.23 61.32 16.71
CA LEU A 161 -30.47 60.69 17.78
C LEU A 161 -31.37 60.36 18.99
N VAL A 162 -32.30 61.24 19.38
CA VAL A 162 -33.30 60.98 20.45
C VAL A 162 -34.05 59.68 20.16
N TYR A 163 -34.62 59.53 18.96
CA TYR A 163 -35.37 58.34 18.59
C TYR A 163 -34.51 57.07 18.63
N SER A 164 -33.27 57.15 18.12
CA SER A 164 -32.33 56.02 18.13
C SER A 164 -31.98 55.58 19.55
N ILE A 165 -31.68 56.54 20.44
CA ILE A 165 -31.35 56.30 21.84
C ILE A 165 -32.54 55.69 22.59
N GLN A 166 -33.73 56.28 22.48
CA GLN A 166 -34.94 55.77 23.12
C GLN A 166 -35.30 54.35 22.65
N LYS A 167 -35.20 54.08 21.35
CA LYS A 167 -35.46 52.75 20.79
C LYS A 167 -34.43 51.69 21.24
N LYS A 168 -33.16 52.09 21.38
CA LYS A 168 -32.12 51.20 21.92
C LYS A 168 -32.37 50.91 23.40
N HIS A 169 -32.69 51.94 24.19
CA HIS A 169 -33.00 51.82 25.61
C HIS A 169 -34.20 50.89 25.86
N THR A 170 -35.29 51.09 25.11
CA THR A 170 -36.48 50.22 25.21
C THR A 170 -36.21 48.77 24.80
N ASN A 171 -35.36 48.51 23.80
CA ASN A 171 -34.98 47.15 23.44
C ASN A 171 -34.10 46.47 24.51
N LEU A 172 -33.18 47.22 25.12
CA LEU A 172 -32.34 46.74 26.22
C LEU A 172 -33.19 46.38 27.44
N LEU A 173 -34.12 47.26 27.85
CA LEU A 173 -35.06 46.99 28.93
C LEU A 173 -35.91 45.74 28.66
N ASN A 174 -36.33 45.53 27.42
CA ASN A 174 -37.12 44.38 27.01
C ASN A 174 -36.28 43.11 26.69
N LYS A 175 -34.97 43.11 26.95
CA LYS A 175 -34.03 42.01 26.62
C LYS A 175 -34.12 41.53 25.16
N LYS A 176 -34.51 42.42 24.23
CA LYS A 176 -34.60 42.09 22.80
C LYS A 176 -33.23 42.25 22.14
N ALA A 177 -32.88 41.32 21.26
CA ALA A 177 -31.63 41.38 20.51
C ALA A 177 -31.57 42.66 19.65
N ILE A 178 -30.51 43.43 19.85
CA ILE A 178 -30.23 44.64 19.05
C ILE A 178 -29.86 44.17 17.64
N ARG A 179 -30.80 44.28 16.70
CA ARG A 179 -30.52 43.95 15.29
C ARG A 179 -29.61 45.03 14.70
N THR A 180 -28.44 44.61 14.24
CA THR A 180 -27.59 45.43 13.36
C THR A 180 -28.33 45.68 12.05
N PHE A 181 -28.55 46.95 11.71
CA PHE A 181 -29.20 47.31 10.46
C PHE A 181 -28.20 47.13 9.31
N TYR A 182 -28.45 46.15 8.44
CA TYR A 182 -27.72 45.97 7.19
C TYR A 182 -28.51 46.62 6.04
N SER A 183 -27.82 47.27 5.11
CA SER A 183 -28.44 47.69 3.84
C SER A 183 -28.92 46.46 3.05
N PRO A 184 -29.90 46.59 2.13
CA PRO A 184 -30.46 45.45 1.40
C PRO A 184 -29.41 44.56 0.71
N ASN A 185 -28.37 45.16 0.11
CA ASN A 185 -27.26 44.42 -0.49
C ASN A 185 -26.40 43.68 0.54
N LYS A 186 -26.07 44.32 1.67
CA LYS A 186 -25.29 43.68 2.74
C LYS A 186 -26.06 42.53 3.39
N ASN A 187 -27.39 42.66 3.51
CA ASN A 187 -28.24 41.61 4.07
C ASN A 187 -28.32 40.37 3.16
N LYS A 188 -28.39 40.55 1.83
CA LYS A 188 -28.34 39.43 0.86
C LYS A 188 -27.03 38.63 0.99
N ILE A 189 -25.89 39.31 1.11
CA ILE A 189 -24.58 38.66 1.31
C ILE A 189 -24.54 37.91 2.65
N HIS A 190 -24.98 38.54 3.73
CA HIS A 190 -25.04 37.93 5.05
C HIS A 190 -25.91 36.65 5.06
N GLN A 191 -27.08 36.68 4.41
CA GLN A 191 -27.94 35.51 4.30
C GLN A 191 -27.30 34.37 3.49
N ARG A 192 -26.55 34.68 2.41
CA ARG A 192 -25.81 33.65 1.65
C ARG A 192 -24.74 32.97 2.53
N LEU A 193 -24.00 33.76 3.32
CA LEU A 193 -22.99 33.24 4.26
C LEU A 193 -23.63 32.40 5.39
N LEU A 194 -24.78 32.80 5.91
CA LEU A 194 -25.51 31.99 6.90
C LEU A 194 -25.99 30.66 6.31
N LYS A 195 -26.48 30.66 5.07
CA LYS A 195 -26.89 29.42 4.38
C LYS A 195 -25.69 28.50 4.15
N SER A 196 -24.56 29.02 3.66
CA SER A 196 -23.35 28.21 3.41
C SER A 196 -22.77 27.63 4.70
N THR A 197 -22.64 28.44 5.75
CA THR A 197 -22.15 27.99 7.07
C THR A 197 -23.07 26.93 7.68
N ASN A 198 -24.39 27.07 7.56
CA ASN A 198 -25.33 26.04 8.03
C ASN A 198 -25.23 24.73 7.26
N ILE A 199 -25.02 24.77 5.94
CA ILE A 199 -24.77 23.57 5.13
C ILE A 199 -23.48 22.88 5.57
N ILE A 200 -22.39 23.64 5.76
CA ILE A 200 -21.10 23.11 6.23
C ILE A 200 -21.25 22.48 7.62
N ARG A 201 -21.92 23.16 8.56
CA ARG A 201 -22.19 22.61 9.91
C ARG A 201 -22.97 21.29 9.85
N LYS A 202 -24.02 21.21 9.02
CA LYS A 202 -24.79 19.97 8.84
C LYS A 202 -23.94 18.86 8.24
N LYS A 203 -23.10 19.16 7.24
CA LYS A 203 -22.16 18.19 6.65
C LYS A 203 -21.15 17.68 7.69
N ASN A 204 -20.50 18.57 8.43
CA ASN A 204 -19.54 18.19 9.47
C ASN A 204 -20.19 17.30 10.55
N LYS A 205 -21.41 17.65 11.01
CA LYS A 205 -22.15 16.82 11.98
C LYS A 205 -22.45 15.42 11.43
N ARG A 206 -22.88 15.30 10.18
CA ARG A 206 -23.10 13.99 9.52
C ARG A 206 -21.82 13.17 9.42
N THR A 207 -20.71 13.80 9.03
CA THR A 207 -19.41 13.13 8.93
C THR A 207 -18.93 12.65 10.30
N GLN A 208 -19.12 13.45 11.34
CA GLN A 208 -18.71 13.12 12.70
C GLN A 208 -19.49 11.92 13.26
N ILE A 209 -20.82 11.90 13.07
CA ILE A 209 -21.66 10.74 13.42
C ILE A 209 -21.20 9.50 12.65
N LYS A 210 -20.94 9.60 11.35
CA LYS A 210 -20.50 8.45 10.54
C LYS A 210 -19.13 7.93 10.97
N LYS A 211 -18.22 8.81 11.39
CA LYS A 211 -16.92 8.44 11.97
C LYS A 211 -17.09 7.65 13.27
N GLU A 212 -17.97 8.09 14.17
CA GLU A 212 -18.27 7.37 15.42
C GLU A 212 -18.87 5.98 15.14
N VAL A 213 -19.83 5.87 14.22
CA VAL A 213 -20.41 4.57 13.84
C VAL A 213 -19.34 3.61 13.31
N LEU A 214 -18.47 4.08 12.41
CA LEU A 214 -17.38 3.25 11.86
C LEU A 214 -16.36 2.85 12.92
N GLN A 215 -16.04 3.74 13.87
CA GLN A 215 -15.15 3.42 14.99
C GLN A 215 -15.77 2.36 15.91
N ASN A 216 -17.07 2.44 16.18
CA ASN A 216 -17.78 1.44 16.98
C ASN A 216 -17.82 0.08 16.27
N GLN A 217 -18.11 0.04 14.97
CA GLN A 217 -18.06 -1.20 14.17
C GLN A 217 -16.66 -1.82 14.19
N LEU A 218 -15.60 -1.01 14.01
CA LEU A 218 -14.22 -1.49 14.09
C LEU A 218 -13.88 -2.05 15.47
N ASN A 219 -14.33 -1.41 16.55
CA ASN A 219 -14.10 -1.89 17.91
C ASN A 219 -14.87 -3.17 18.20
N GLN A 220 -16.09 -3.29 17.70
CA GLN A 220 -16.89 -4.51 17.80
C GLN A 220 -16.20 -5.68 17.08
N MET A 221 -15.76 -5.49 15.82
CA MET A 221 -15.02 -6.52 15.08
C MET A 221 -13.69 -6.90 15.76
N LYS A 222 -12.98 -5.92 16.35
CA LYS A 222 -11.76 -6.20 17.12
C LYS A 222 -12.05 -7.03 18.37
N ASN A 223 -13.15 -6.77 19.06
CA ASN A 223 -13.56 -7.54 20.24
C ASN A 223 -13.98 -8.96 19.83
N GLU A 224 -14.72 -9.11 18.73
CA GLU A 224 -15.05 -10.42 18.15
C GLU A 224 -13.79 -11.21 17.79
N MET A 225 -12.83 -10.58 17.10
CA MET A 225 -11.53 -11.21 16.79
C MET A 225 -10.73 -11.60 18.03
N LYS A 226 -10.81 -10.82 19.11
CA LYS A 226 -10.13 -11.11 20.38
C LYS A 226 -10.78 -12.29 21.12
N ASN A 227 -12.09 -12.48 20.96
CA ASN A 227 -12.86 -13.55 21.60
C ASN A 227 -12.79 -14.89 20.85
N ILE A 228 -12.39 -14.90 19.57
CA ILE A 228 -12.10 -16.14 18.85
C ILE A 228 -10.89 -16.80 19.53
N THR A 229 -11.13 -17.92 20.20
CA THR A 229 -10.08 -18.80 20.74
C THR A 229 -9.67 -19.85 19.70
N GLU A 230 -8.50 -20.47 19.89
CA GLU A 230 -8.00 -21.53 18.98
C GLU A 230 -8.98 -22.71 18.86
N LYS A 231 -9.72 -23.03 19.93
CA LYS A 231 -10.74 -24.09 19.94
C LYS A 231 -11.93 -23.79 19.02
N ASN A 232 -12.43 -22.55 19.02
CA ASN A 232 -13.54 -22.15 18.14
C ASN A 232 -13.12 -22.16 16.66
N LEU A 233 -11.86 -21.82 16.36
CA LEU A 233 -11.32 -21.86 15.00
C LEU A 233 -11.23 -23.30 14.49
N ASP A 234 -10.78 -24.24 15.32
CA ASP A 234 -10.72 -25.66 14.95
C ASP A 234 -12.12 -26.24 14.67
N GLU A 235 -13.11 -25.91 15.49
CA GLU A 235 -14.50 -26.34 15.25
C GLU A 235 -15.09 -25.74 13.96
N LEU A 236 -14.78 -24.46 13.66
CA LEU A 236 -15.21 -23.81 12.41
C LEU A 236 -14.52 -24.44 11.19
N LEU A 237 -13.24 -24.78 11.29
CA LEU A 237 -12.47 -25.43 10.23
C LEU A 237 -12.89 -26.89 10.02
N MET A 238 -13.38 -27.58 11.04
CA MET A 238 -13.95 -28.93 10.89
C MET A 238 -15.35 -28.92 10.29
N LYS A 239 -16.16 -27.88 10.58
CA LYS A 239 -17.52 -27.72 10.01
C LYS A 239 -17.49 -27.23 8.57
N SER A 240 -16.49 -26.43 8.21
CA SER A 240 -16.28 -26.01 6.83
C SER A 240 -15.48 -27.09 6.12
N ASN A 241 -16.05 -27.70 5.08
CA ASN A 241 -15.49 -28.88 4.39
C ASN A 241 -14.23 -28.53 3.55
N ILE A 242 -13.22 -27.93 4.19
CA ILE A 242 -12.02 -27.31 3.61
C ILE A 242 -10.86 -28.32 3.66
N SER A 243 -9.96 -28.26 2.67
CA SER A 243 -8.80 -29.14 2.63
C SER A 243 -7.84 -28.92 3.80
N ARG A 244 -7.18 -29.99 4.27
CA ARG A 244 -6.22 -29.92 5.39
C ARG A 244 -5.13 -28.87 5.20
N GLY A 245 -4.62 -28.69 3.98
CA GLY A 245 -3.60 -27.69 3.68
C GLY A 245 -4.09 -26.25 3.83
N GLN A 246 -5.33 -25.97 3.45
CA GLN A 246 -5.96 -24.67 3.66
C GLN A 246 -6.26 -24.43 5.15
N CYS A 247 -6.66 -25.45 5.90
CA CYS A 247 -6.83 -25.35 7.35
C CYS A 247 -5.52 -24.96 8.05
N GLU A 248 -4.40 -25.62 7.71
CA GLU A 248 -3.08 -25.26 8.24
C GLU A 248 -2.67 -23.84 7.85
N MET A 249 -2.95 -23.42 6.62
CA MET A 249 -2.70 -22.04 6.17
C MET A 249 -3.47 -21.00 7.00
N VAL A 250 -4.77 -21.24 7.24
CA VAL A 250 -5.61 -20.33 8.03
C VAL A 250 -5.14 -20.27 9.48
N LYS A 251 -4.78 -21.42 10.08
CA LYS A 251 -4.20 -21.49 11.42
C LYS A 251 -2.92 -20.69 11.53
N GLU A 252 -2.06 -20.77 10.51
CA GLU A 252 -0.81 -20.02 10.51
C GLU A 252 -1.05 -18.52 10.29
N ILE A 253 -1.97 -18.11 9.42
CA ILE A 253 -2.36 -16.69 9.25
C ILE A 253 -2.89 -16.13 10.57
N TYR A 254 -3.76 -16.88 11.25
CA TYR A 254 -4.31 -16.51 12.54
C TYR A 254 -3.20 -16.40 13.60
N SER A 255 -2.29 -17.38 13.68
CA SER A 255 -1.15 -17.35 14.61
C SER A 255 -0.21 -16.18 14.32
N ALA A 256 0.08 -15.90 13.05
CA ALA A 256 0.90 -14.78 12.62
C ALA A 256 0.27 -13.42 12.96
N SER A 257 -1.06 -13.34 13.02
CA SER A 257 -1.79 -12.12 13.40
C SER A 257 -1.67 -11.78 14.89
N LYS A 258 -1.51 -12.78 15.77
CA LYS A 258 -1.35 -12.58 17.22
C LYS A 258 -0.01 -11.93 17.59
N VAL A 259 1.01 -12.11 16.76
CA VAL A 259 2.38 -11.69 17.06
C VAL A 259 2.62 -10.25 16.57
N LYS A 260 2.94 -9.34 17.50
CA LYS A 260 3.26 -7.93 17.17
C LYS A 260 4.53 -7.76 16.32
N ASN A 261 5.55 -8.59 16.57
CA ASN A 261 6.81 -8.57 15.84
C ASN A 261 6.91 -9.79 14.88
N PRO A 262 6.99 -9.58 13.56
CA PRO A 262 7.12 -10.67 12.58
C PRO A 262 8.30 -11.63 12.85
N LYS A 263 9.36 -11.16 13.52
CA LYS A 263 10.54 -11.98 13.85
C LYS A 263 10.30 -13.02 14.94
N ASN A 264 9.26 -12.84 15.77
CA ASN A 264 8.93 -13.76 16.86
C ASN A 264 7.94 -14.86 16.45
N ARG A 265 7.63 -14.97 15.14
CA ARG A 265 6.73 -16.00 14.63
C ARG A 265 7.37 -17.39 14.78
N ARG A 266 6.63 -18.31 15.38
CA ARG A 266 6.94 -19.73 15.41
C ARG A 266 5.95 -20.43 14.48
N TYR A 267 6.48 -21.25 13.58
CA TYR A 267 5.69 -21.94 12.56
C TYR A 267 5.36 -23.36 13.00
N ASN A 268 4.17 -23.83 12.65
CA ASN A 268 3.82 -25.24 12.84
C ASN A 268 4.68 -26.16 11.96
N GLU A 269 4.98 -27.39 12.41
CA GLU A 269 5.77 -28.37 11.66
C GLU A 269 5.11 -28.76 10.33
N ASN A 270 3.78 -28.96 10.34
CA ASN A 270 3.02 -29.24 9.12
C ASN A 270 3.11 -28.08 8.11
N TRP A 271 3.04 -26.83 8.61
CA TRP A 271 3.18 -25.65 7.77
C TRP A 271 4.60 -25.51 7.22
N MET A 272 5.62 -25.80 8.04
CA MET A 272 7.01 -25.84 7.61
C MET A 272 7.23 -26.87 6.49
N LEU A 273 6.62 -28.05 6.59
CA LEU A 273 6.67 -29.07 5.55
C LEU A 273 5.99 -28.60 4.25
N LEU A 274 4.81 -27.98 4.35
CA LEU A 274 4.11 -27.42 3.18
C LEU A 274 4.94 -26.30 2.51
N CYS A 275 5.53 -25.40 3.31
CA CYS A 275 6.42 -24.36 2.83
C CYS A 275 7.66 -24.92 2.15
N LEU A 276 8.22 -26.01 2.71
CA LEU A 276 9.36 -26.71 2.13
C LEU A 276 9.01 -27.32 0.77
N LEU A 277 7.87 -28.03 0.67
CA LEU A 277 7.39 -28.59 -0.59
C LEU A 277 7.15 -27.51 -1.64
N PHE A 278 6.59 -26.37 -1.22
CA PHE A 278 6.36 -25.25 -2.13
C PHE A 278 7.69 -24.62 -2.59
N GLN A 279 8.65 -24.43 -1.70
CA GLN A 279 9.98 -23.93 -2.03
C GLN A 279 10.73 -24.88 -2.98
N ILE A 280 10.56 -26.21 -2.86
CA ILE A 280 11.15 -27.19 -3.79
C ILE A 280 10.52 -27.08 -5.18
N ARG A 281 9.20 -26.94 -5.26
CA ARG A 281 8.49 -26.87 -6.55
C ARG A 281 8.65 -25.53 -7.27
N SER A 282 8.63 -24.42 -6.53
CA SER A 282 8.74 -23.08 -7.10
C SER A 282 9.45 -22.11 -6.14
N PRO A 283 10.80 -22.06 -6.17
CA PRO A 283 11.58 -21.09 -5.41
C PRO A 283 11.20 -19.64 -5.72
N GLY A 284 10.91 -19.34 -6.99
CA GLY A 284 10.51 -18.01 -7.45
C GLY A 284 9.14 -17.60 -6.93
N GLY A 285 8.15 -18.49 -7.01
CA GLY A 285 6.81 -18.26 -6.46
C GLY A 285 6.84 -18.10 -4.95
N TYR A 286 7.61 -18.93 -4.24
CA TYR A 286 7.79 -18.82 -2.80
C TYR A 286 8.40 -17.47 -2.40
N LYS A 287 9.47 -17.05 -3.09
CA LYS A 287 10.14 -15.77 -2.86
C LYS A 287 9.18 -14.61 -3.10
N PHE A 288 8.43 -14.63 -4.20
CA PHE A 288 7.44 -13.62 -4.53
C PHE A 288 6.35 -13.48 -3.46
N LEU A 289 5.70 -14.59 -3.07
CA LEU A 289 4.64 -14.55 -2.05
C LEU A 289 5.15 -14.02 -0.70
N ARG A 290 6.40 -14.35 -0.37
CA ARG A 290 7.06 -13.88 0.85
C ARG A 290 7.41 -12.38 0.78
N GLU A 291 7.97 -11.92 -0.34
CA GLU A 291 8.37 -10.52 -0.52
C GLU A 291 7.16 -9.58 -0.56
N GLN A 292 6.05 -10.03 -1.17
CA GLN A 292 4.78 -9.31 -1.17
C GLN A 292 4.00 -9.43 0.16
N ASN A 293 4.54 -10.14 1.16
CA ASN A 293 3.89 -10.41 2.46
C ASN A 293 2.47 -10.98 2.34
N LEU A 294 2.19 -11.76 1.28
CA LEU A 294 0.85 -12.32 1.04
C LEU A 294 0.52 -13.45 2.02
N LEU A 295 1.53 -14.22 2.43
CA LEU A 295 1.39 -15.34 3.36
C LEU A 295 2.49 -15.30 4.43
N PRO A 296 2.23 -15.85 5.63
CA PRO A 296 3.22 -16.00 6.70
C PRO A 296 4.21 -17.10 6.34
N LEU A 297 5.13 -16.80 5.43
CA LEU A 297 6.13 -17.74 4.93
C LEU A 297 7.46 -17.61 5.70
N PRO A 298 8.05 -18.72 6.19
CA PRO A 298 9.38 -18.70 6.79
C PRO A 298 10.44 -18.25 5.78
N CYS A 299 11.59 -17.78 6.26
CA CYS A 299 12.68 -17.47 5.35
C CYS A 299 13.28 -18.77 4.76
N VAL A 300 13.83 -18.65 3.55
CA VAL A 300 14.45 -19.77 2.83
C VAL A 300 15.60 -20.38 3.64
N THR A 301 16.34 -19.56 4.41
CA THR A 301 17.41 -20.07 5.27
C THR A 301 16.90 -20.94 6.40
N THR A 302 15.74 -20.65 7.00
CA THR A 302 15.10 -21.52 7.99
C THR A 302 14.69 -22.86 7.34
N LEU A 303 14.05 -22.83 6.17
CA LEU A 303 13.71 -24.07 5.45
C LEU A 303 14.96 -24.92 5.13
N ARG A 304 16.04 -24.28 4.68
CA ARG A 304 17.32 -24.95 4.43
C ARG A 304 17.91 -25.56 5.70
N LYS A 305 17.80 -24.90 6.86
CA LYS A 305 18.27 -25.47 8.14
C LYS A 305 17.56 -26.78 8.48
N HIS A 306 16.26 -26.88 8.21
CA HIS A 306 15.51 -28.13 8.40
C HIS A 306 15.96 -29.22 7.42
N LEU A 307 16.20 -28.88 6.14
CA LEU A 307 16.76 -29.83 5.18
C LEU A 307 18.14 -30.33 5.61
N LEU A 308 18.99 -29.44 6.12
CA LEU A 308 20.34 -29.79 6.60
C LEU A 308 20.34 -30.71 7.84
N ALA A 309 19.23 -30.83 8.54
CA ALA A 309 19.10 -31.79 9.64
C ALA A 309 19.03 -33.24 9.13
N VAL A 310 18.61 -33.43 7.88
CA VAL A 310 18.60 -34.75 7.22
C VAL A 310 20.00 -35.01 6.67
N LYS A 311 20.71 -35.96 7.27
CA LYS A 311 21.99 -36.44 6.74
C LYS A 311 21.71 -37.33 5.54
N ILE A 312 22.08 -36.87 4.35
CA ILE A 312 21.99 -37.65 3.11
C ILE A 312 23.42 -37.84 2.63
N GLY A 313 23.85 -39.10 2.54
CA GLY A 313 25.15 -39.51 2.00
C GLY A 313 24.96 -40.50 0.86
N CYS A 314 26.07 -40.93 0.25
CA CYS A 314 26.07 -42.06 -0.67
C CYS A 314 25.82 -43.37 0.10
N GLY A 315 25.24 -44.35 -0.56
CA GLY A 315 24.88 -45.64 0.04
C GLY A 315 23.42 -45.76 0.48
N PHE A 316 23.18 -46.75 1.34
CA PHE A 316 21.85 -47.09 1.85
C PHE A 316 21.63 -46.42 3.22
N ASP A 317 20.64 -45.54 3.33
CA ASP A 317 20.29 -44.90 4.61
C ASP A 317 19.35 -45.79 5.45
N GLU A 318 19.85 -46.28 6.59
CA GLU A 318 19.05 -47.09 7.51
C GLU A 318 17.78 -46.38 8.01
N LYS A 319 17.82 -45.06 8.23
CA LYS A 319 16.66 -44.30 8.71
C LYS A 319 15.58 -44.26 7.63
N PHE A 320 15.99 -44.11 6.37
CA PHE A 320 15.10 -44.21 5.22
C PHE A 320 14.42 -45.58 5.14
N PHE A 321 15.18 -46.69 5.25
CA PHE A 321 14.57 -48.04 5.20
C PHE A 321 13.63 -48.31 6.38
N LYS A 322 13.90 -47.76 7.58
CA LYS A 322 12.95 -47.83 8.72
C LYS A 322 11.64 -47.09 8.43
N LEU A 323 11.70 -45.94 7.75
CA LEU A 323 10.50 -45.22 7.31
C LEU A 323 9.79 -45.94 6.16
N LEU A 324 10.55 -46.53 5.25
CA LEU A 324 10.03 -47.32 4.13
C LEU A 324 9.23 -48.52 4.65
N LYS A 325 9.74 -49.22 5.66
CA LYS A 325 9.05 -50.34 6.32
C LYS A 325 7.67 -49.92 6.83
N LYS A 326 7.60 -48.84 7.62
CA LYS A 326 6.31 -48.28 8.10
C LYS A 326 5.34 -47.93 6.97
N LYS A 327 5.87 -47.45 5.83
CA LYS A 327 5.04 -47.12 4.65
C LYS A 327 4.49 -48.37 3.97
N PHE A 328 5.26 -49.45 3.90
CA PHE A 328 4.86 -50.70 3.25
C PHE A 328 4.09 -51.65 4.17
N ASP A 329 4.19 -51.49 5.49
CA ASP A 329 3.42 -52.30 6.45
C ASP A 329 1.90 -52.17 6.24
N VAL A 330 1.44 -50.96 5.88
CA VAL A 330 0.01 -50.65 5.64
C VAL A 330 -0.48 -51.12 4.27
N LYS A 331 0.42 -51.49 3.36
CA LYS A 331 0.09 -51.79 1.95
C LYS A 331 -0.44 -53.20 1.76
N ASN A 332 -1.24 -53.37 0.71
CA ASN A 332 -1.74 -54.67 0.29
C ASN A 332 -0.65 -55.52 -0.39
N LYS A 333 -0.86 -56.84 -0.47
CA LYS A 333 0.10 -57.79 -1.08
C LYS A 333 0.55 -57.38 -2.50
N TYR A 334 -0.36 -56.84 -3.32
CA TYR A 334 -0.03 -56.40 -4.67
C TYR A 334 0.75 -55.09 -4.72
N GLU A 335 0.46 -54.16 -3.81
CA GLU A 335 1.14 -52.87 -3.69
C GLU A 335 2.56 -52.98 -3.14
N LYS A 336 2.88 -54.11 -2.48
CA LYS A 336 4.23 -54.44 -2.03
C LYS A 336 5.16 -54.87 -3.16
N LYS A 337 4.62 -55.20 -4.34
CA LYS A 337 5.40 -55.71 -5.48
C LYS A 337 6.02 -54.57 -6.28
N VAL A 338 7.35 -54.62 -6.43
CA VAL A 338 8.12 -53.58 -7.12
C VAL A 338 9.14 -54.18 -8.09
N ILE A 339 9.59 -53.34 -9.02
CA ILE A 339 10.78 -53.56 -9.84
C ILE A 339 11.88 -52.63 -9.35
N LEU A 340 13.09 -53.14 -9.22
CA LEU A 340 14.28 -52.35 -8.93
C LEU A 340 14.91 -51.88 -10.25
N VAL A 341 14.99 -50.57 -10.45
CA VAL A 341 15.60 -49.95 -11.62
C VAL A 341 16.90 -49.29 -11.19
N TYR A 342 17.95 -49.45 -11.98
CA TYR A 342 19.22 -48.77 -11.74
C TYR A 342 19.84 -48.30 -13.04
N ASP A 343 20.45 -47.11 -12.99
CA ASP A 343 21.14 -46.50 -14.13
C ASP A 343 22.24 -45.55 -13.64
N GLU A 344 23.19 -45.26 -14.54
CA GLU A 344 24.32 -44.36 -14.28
C GLU A 344 24.07 -42.98 -14.92
N ILE A 345 24.40 -41.93 -14.17
CA ILE A 345 24.27 -40.53 -14.61
C ILE A 345 25.64 -39.88 -14.63
N PHE A 346 25.98 -39.20 -15.73
CA PHE A 346 27.20 -38.40 -15.81
C PHE A 346 27.14 -37.20 -14.87
N LEU A 347 28.20 -37.03 -14.07
CA LEU A 347 28.41 -35.91 -13.16
C LEU A 347 29.52 -35.00 -13.67
N ARG A 348 29.45 -33.73 -13.29
CA ARG A 348 30.57 -32.80 -13.44
C ARG A 348 31.55 -33.01 -12.29
N GLU A 349 32.79 -33.34 -12.63
CA GLU A 349 33.88 -33.46 -11.65
C GLU A 349 34.10 -32.13 -10.92
N ASN A 350 33.92 -32.13 -9.60
CA ASN A 350 34.20 -30.99 -8.75
C ASN A 350 34.38 -31.45 -7.30
N ILE A 351 35.40 -30.96 -6.61
CA ILE A 351 35.60 -31.22 -5.19
C ILE A 351 35.12 -30.01 -4.40
N SER A 352 34.25 -30.22 -3.42
CA SER A 352 33.82 -29.16 -2.52
C SER A 352 33.95 -29.60 -1.06
N VAL A 353 34.33 -28.68 -0.19
CA VAL A 353 34.46 -28.95 1.24
C VAL A 353 33.17 -28.57 1.94
N ASN A 354 32.59 -29.50 2.68
CA ASN A 354 31.53 -29.19 3.62
C ASN A 354 32.15 -28.69 4.93
N SER A 355 32.17 -27.37 5.11
CA SER A 355 32.76 -26.74 6.29
C SER A 355 32.11 -27.18 7.62
N ARG A 356 30.90 -27.74 7.60
CA ARG A 356 30.20 -28.18 8.82
C ARG A 356 30.58 -29.59 9.25
N THR A 357 30.72 -30.51 8.32
CA THR A 357 31.09 -31.90 8.60
C THR A 357 32.59 -32.14 8.44
N LEU A 358 33.32 -31.16 7.90
CA LEU A 358 34.74 -31.26 7.50
C LEU A 358 34.98 -32.44 6.53
N THR A 359 33.96 -32.76 5.72
CA THR A 359 34.04 -33.82 4.71
C THR A 359 34.22 -33.23 3.32
N TYR A 360 34.92 -33.97 2.47
CA TYR A 360 35.03 -33.66 1.04
C TYR A 360 33.84 -34.28 0.30
N HIS A 361 33.24 -33.51 -0.60
CA HIS A 361 32.22 -33.95 -1.56
C HIS A 361 32.82 -34.00 -2.96
N GLY A 362 32.30 -34.89 -3.80
CA GLY A 362 32.71 -35.03 -5.20
C GLY A 362 33.84 -36.04 -5.43
N LEU A 363 34.11 -36.87 -4.43
CA LEU A 363 34.96 -38.05 -4.55
C LEU A 363 34.10 -39.29 -4.86
N GLU A 364 34.75 -40.34 -5.31
CA GLU A 364 34.15 -41.67 -5.41
C GLU A 364 33.74 -42.18 -4.03
N ASP A 365 32.49 -42.64 -3.94
CA ASP A 365 31.87 -43.14 -2.71
C ASP A 365 30.86 -44.23 -3.08
N LEU A 366 31.34 -45.48 -3.00
CA LEU A 366 30.52 -46.68 -3.17
C LEU A 366 29.83 -47.12 -1.86
N GLY A 367 29.83 -46.27 -0.83
CA GLY A 367 29.30 -46.56 0.49
C GLY A 367 30.32 -47.21 1.42
N ASP A 368 29.94 -47.33 2.69
CA ASP A 368 30.87 -47.75 3.77
C ASP A 368 31.25 -49.23 3.74
N ASP A 369 30.60 -50.08 2.93
CA ASP A 369 30.89 -51.51 2.83
C ASP A 369 32.06 -51.84 1.89
N PHE A 370 32.58 -50.85 1.16
CA PHE A 370 33.69 -51.04 0.22
C PHE A 370 34.98 -50.50 0.84
N GLU A 371 35.97 -51.37 1.01
CA GLU A 371 37.22 -51.08 1.74
C GLU A 371 38.11 -50.00 1.09
N ASN A 372 37.85 -49.65 -0.18
CA ASN A 372 38.65 -48.71 -0.94
C ASN A 372 37.89 -47.41 -1.22
N LYS A 373 37.91 -46.47 -0.27
CA LYS A 373 37.55 -45.07 -0.56
C LYS A 373 38.67 -44.48 -1.43
N SER A 374 38.48 -44.51 -2.74
CA SER A 374 39.43 -43.91 -3.67
C SER A 374 39.40 -42.38 -3.50
N LEU A 375 40.56 -41.74 -3.62
CA LEU A 375 40.68 -40.27 -3.61
C LEU A 375 40.37 -39.66 -4.99
N GLU A 376 39.75 -40.43 -5.88
CA GLU A 376 39.45 -40.00 -7.23
C GLU A 376 38.19 -39.16 -7.30
N LYS A 377 38.15 -38.24 -8.27
CA LYS A 377 36.98 -37.41 -8.52
C LYS A 377 35.88 -38.27 -9.15
N ALA A 378 34.69 -38.22 -8.57
CA ALA A 378 33.53 -38.87 -9.15
C ALA A 378 33.08 -38.13 -10.41
N ASN A 379 32.80 -38.91 -11.46
CA ASN A 379 32.24 -38.42 -12.71
C ASN A 379 30.98 -39.20 -13.14
N HIS A 380 30.61 -40.25 -12.41
CA HIS A 380 29.35 -40.96 -12.57
C HIS A 380 28.63 -41.09 -11.22
N ALA A 381 27.30 -41.09 -11.25
CA ALA A 381 26.44 -41.46 -10.13
C ALA A 381 25.55 -42.64 -10.53
N LEU A 382 25.68 -43.74 -9.82
CA LEU A 382 24.76 -44.87 -9.90
C LEU A 382 23.56 -44.59 -8.99
N VAL A 383 22.36 -44.58 -9.56
CA VAL A 383 21.11 -44.36 -8.81
C VAL A 383 20.28 -45.63 -8.84
N LEU A 384 19.86 -46.09 -7.65
CA LEU A 384 18.91 -47.19 -7.51
C LEU A 384 17.55 -46.64 -7.12
N MET A 385 16.50 -47.09 -7.79
CA MET A 385 15.12 -46.66 -7.58
C MET A 385 14.17 -47.85 -7.63
N ILE A 386 13.16 -47.84 -6.77
CA ILE A 386 12.04 -48.78 -6.89
C ILE A 386 10.90 -48.17 -7.68
N GLN A 387 10.28 -49.00 -8.51
CA GLN A 387 9.04 -48.71 -9.23
C GLN A 387 7.95 -49.68 -8.79
N GLY A 388 6.85 -49.14 -8.28
CA GLY A 388 5.66 -49.94 -7.96
C GLY A 388 4.97 -50.46 -9.21
N LEU A 389 4.44 -51.68 -9.14
CA LEU A 389 3.67 -52.29 -10.24
C LEU A 389 2.18 -52.00 -10.15
N ALA A 390 1.61 -52.11 -8.94
CA ALA A 390 0.19 -51.87 -8.71
C ALA A 390 -0.13 -50.39 -8.39
N GLU A 391 0.86 -49.63 -7.94
CA GLU A 391 0.73 -48.23 -7.58
C GLU A 391 1.77 -47.39 -8.32
N ASN A 392 1.42 -46.15 -8.66
CA ASN A 392 2.33 -45.16 -9.23
C ASN A 392 3.32 -44.66 -8.16
N LEU A 393 4.24 -45.52 -7.75
CA LEU A 393 5.30 -45.26 -6.79
C LEU A 393 6.65 -45.28 -7.48
N HIS A 394 7.37 -44.16 -7.45
CA HIS A 394 8.77 -44.06 -7.85
C HIS A 394 9.56 -43.50 -6.68
N GLN A 395 10.54 -44.25 -6.19
CA GLN A 395 11.30 -43.84 -5.01
C GLN A 395 12.77 -44.22 -5.16
N PRO A 396 13.68 -43.24 -5.29
CA PRO A 396 15.11 -43.47 -5.15
C PRO A 396 15.41 -44.04 -3.76
N ILE A 397 16.25 -45.07 -3.70
CA ILE A 397 16.59 -45.78 -2.45
C ILE A 397 18.05 -45.62 -2.06
N ALA A 398 18.94 -45.42 -3.03
CA ALA A 398 20.36 -45.26 -2.81
C ALA A 398 21.02 -44.55 -4.00
N VAL A 399 22.10 -43.84 -3.72
CA VAL A 399 22.96 -43.21 -4.71
C VAL A 399 24.40 -43.55 -4.36
N PHE A 400 25.19 -43.88 -5.37
CA PHE A 400 26.62 -44.15 -5.26
C PHE A 400 27.37 -43.29 -6.27
N THR A 401 28.58 -42.87 -5.95
CA THR A 401 29.42 -42.08 -6.87
C THR A 401 30.68 -42.85 -7.22
N SER A 402 31.08 -42.82 -8.49
CA SER A 402 32.25 -43.55 -8.97
C SER A 402 33.04 -42.77 -10.03
N ARG A 403 34.29 -43.20 -10.25
CA ARG A 403 35.07 -42.75 -11.41
C ARG A 403 34.95 -43.77 -12.55
N GLY A 404 34.16 -43.40 -13.55
CA GLY A 404 33.70 -44.29 -14.61
C GLY A 404 32.52 -45.16 -14.16
N SER A 405 32.12 -46.08 -15.02
CA SER A 405 31.07 -47.05 -14.69
C SER A 405 31.48 -47.96 -13.55
N VAL A 406 30.52 -48.29 -12.68
CA VAL A 406 30.75 -49.19 -11.55
C VAL A 406 31.10 -50.58 -12.08
N LYS A 407 32.14 -51.19 -11.51
CA LYS A 407 32.58 -52.54 -11.91
C LYS A 407 31.44 -53.52 -11.72
N GLY A 408 31.21 -54.40 -12.71
CA GLY A 408 30.05 -55.31 -12.70
C GLY A 408 29.94 -56.22 -11.46
N ILE A 409 31.06 -56.60 -10.85
CA ILE A 409 31.09 -57.40 -9.62
C ILE A 409 30.63 -56.57 -8.41
N ASP A 410 31.11 -55.33 -8.29
CA ASP A 410 30.73 -54.43 -7.20
C ASP A 410 29.26 -53.98 -7.36
N LEU A 411 28.83 -53.75 -8.60
CA LEU A 411 27.42 -53.50 -8.92
C LEU A 411 26.54 -54.68 -8.50
N ALA A 412 26.97 -55.93 -8.73
CA ALA A 412 26.22 -57.11 -8.32
C ALA A 412 26.04 -57.15 -6.80
N LYS A 413 27.09 -56.85 -6.03
CA LYS A 413 27.01 -56.73 -4.56
C LYS A 413 26.02 -55.64 -4.13
N ILE A 414 26.08 -54.46 -4.77
CA ILE A 414 25.17 -53.35 -4.47
C ILE A 414 23.71 -53.74 -4.73
N VAL A 415 23.42 -54.34 -5.90
CA VAL A 415 22.06 -54.76 -6.28
C VAL A 415 21.55 -55.86 -5.36
N THR A 416 22.37 -56.86 -5.03
CA THR A 416 22.00 -57.92 -4.08
C THR A 416 21.70 -57.34 -2.70
N LYS A 417 22.53 -56.41 -2.20
CA LYS A 417 22.29 -55.71 -0.94
C LYS A 417 21.00 -54.89 -0.97
N ALA A 418 20.71 -54.20 -2.07
CA ALA A 418 19.48 -53.45 -2.25
C ALA A 418 18.24 -54.36 -2.13
N ILE A 419 18.26 -55.54 -2.77
CA ILE A 419 17.16 -56.51 -2.70
C ILE A 419 16.97 -56.97 -1.25
N LEU A 420 18.04 -57.34 -0.54
CA LEU A 420 17.95 -57.76 0.87
C LEU A 420 17.34 -56.68 1.77
N LEU A 421 17.76 -55.42 1.61
CA LEU A 421 17.23 -54.30 2.41
C LEU A 421 15.76 -53.99 2.10
N LEU A 422 15.36 -54.08 0.84
CA LEU A 422 13.98 -53.88 0.40
C LEU A 422 13.06 -54.98 0.96
N GLU A 423 13.46 -56.24 0.82
CA GLU A 423 12.69 -57.39 1.29
C GLU A 423 12.54 -57.37 2.82
N ASN A 424 13.59 -57.00 3.56
CA ASN A 424 13.51 -56.80 5.01
C ASN A 424 12.58 -55.64 5.43
N ALA A 425 12.38 -54.65 4.54
CA ALA A 425 11.41 -53.57 4.71
C ALA A 425 9.97 -53.98 4.30
N GLY A 426 9.75 -55.24 3.90
CA GLY A 426 8.44 -55.75 3.47
C GLY A 426 8.09 -55.41 2.02
N VAL A 427 9.08 -55.05 1.20
CA VAL A 427 8.94 -54.75 -0.23
C VAL A 427 9.34 -55.98 -1.05
N GLU A 428 8.40 -56.52 -1.84
CA GLU A 428 8.61 -57.72 -2.64
C GLU A 428 9.24 -57.35 -4.00
N VAL A 429 10.52 -57.66 -4.20
CA VAL A 429 11.22 -57.35 -5.46
C VAL A 429 11.00 -58.48 -6.46
N LEU A 430 10.25 -58.19 -7.52
CA LEU A 430 9.95 -59.18 -8.57
C LEU A 430 10.98 -59.21 -9.68
N GLY A 431 11.68 -58.10 -9.91
CA GLY A 431 12.66 -58.02 -10.96
C GLY A 431 13.56 -56.81 -10.88
N ILE A 432 14.60 -56.85 -11.68
CA ILE A 432 15.55 -55.77 -11.88
C ILE A 432 15.52 -55.32 -13.34
N THR A 433 15.68 -54.01 -13.57
CA THR A 433 15.75 -53.44 -14.93
C THR A 433 16.99 -52.57 -15.07
N SER A 434 17.77 -52.81 -16.13
CA SER A 434 18.93 -51.98 -16.48
C SER A 434 19.14 -51.90 -17.99
N ASP A 435 20.06 -51.04 -18.42
CA ASP A 435 20.51 -51.04 -19.81
C ASP A 435 21.43 -52.25 -20.11
N GLY A 436 21.81 -52.38 -21.38
CA GLY A 436 22.70 -53.44 -21.87
C GLY A 436 24.18 -53.08 -21.89
N ALA A 437 24.67 -52.18 -21.04
CA ALA A 437 26.10 -51.86 -20.93
C ALA A 437 26.95 -53.09 -20.56
N SER A 438 28.25 -53.05 -20.83
CA SER A 438 29.16 -54.18 -20.56
C SER A 438 29.22 -54.52 -19.07
N THR A 439 29.24 -53.53 -18.19
CA THR A 439 29.22 -53.68 -16.72
C THR A 439 27.94 -54.37 -16.24
N ASN A 440 26.79 -53.96 -16.78
CA ASN A 440 25.47 -54.55 -16.48
C ASN A 440 25.37 -56.00 -16.96
N ARG A 441 25.94 -56.33 -18.12
CA ARG A 441 26.02 -57.74 -18.57
C ARG A 441 26.90 -58.60 -17.68
N THR A 442 28.00 -58.05 -17.17
CA THR A 442 28.84 -58.76 -16.19
C THR A 442 28.05 -59.03 -14.91
N LEU A 443 27.28 -58.06 -14.42
CA LEU A 443 26.36 -58.28 -13.30
C LEU A 443 25.35 -59.39 -13.59
N TRP A 444 24.71 -59.38 -14.77
CA TRP A 444 23.76 -60.44 -15.14
C TRP A 444 24.43 -61.82 -15.11
N ASN A 445 25.63 -61.95 -15.69
CA ASN A 445 26.37 -63.21 -15.69
C ASN A 445 26.73 -63.67 -14.26
N VAL A 446 27.13 -62.75 -13.38
CA VAL A 446 27.45 -63.05 -11.96
C VAL A 446 26.21 -63.57 -11.22
N LEU A 447 25.02 -63.05 -11.55
CA LEU A 447 23.75 -63.53 -10.99
C LEU A 447 23.23 -64.82 -11.69
N GLY A 448 23.98 -65.37 -12.64
CA GLY A 448 23.58 -66.56 -13.40
C GLY A 448 22.55 -66.30 -14.51
N VAL A 449 22.39 -65.05 -14.95
CA VAL A 449 21.46 -64.67 -16.01
C VAL A 449 22.19 -64.71 -17.36
N SER A 450 21.59 -65.40 -18.33
CA SER A 450 22.14 -65.58 -19.68
C SER A 450 21.08 -65.25 -20.73
N GLY A 451 21.44 -64.37 -21.67
CA GLY A 451 20.63 -64.01 -22.84
C GLY A 451 21.04 -64.72 -24.13
N LYS A 452 21.84 -65.79 -24.06
CA LYS A 452 22.28 -66.53 -25.25
C LYS A 452 21.09 -67.25 -25.91
N LEU A 453 21.04 -67.23 -27.24
CA LEU A 453 20.10 -68.03 -28.03
C LEU A 453 20.22 -69.50 -27.61
N ASN A 454 19.08 -70.13 -27.31
CA ASN A 454 18.96 -71.52 -26.82
C ASN A 454 19.46 -71.80 -25.38
N GLN A 455 19.95 -70.79 -24.66
CA GLN A 455 20.38 -70.89 -23.25
C GLN A 455 19.86 -69.67 -22.47
N LEU A 456 18.55 -69.42 -22.59
CA LEU A 456 17.90 -68.29 -21.95
C LEU A 456 17.65 -68.60 -20.47
N GLN A 457 18.36 -67.89 -19.61
CA GLN A 457 18.10 -67.84 -18.18
C GLN A 457 17.86 -66.38 -17.81
N ASN A 458 16.60 -65.99 -17.63
CA ASN A 458 16.18 -64.61 -17.40
C ASN A 458 15.88 -64.28 -15.93
N SER A 459 16.21 -65.18 -15.00
CA SER A 459 15.96 -65.01 -13.58
C SER A 459 16.98 -65.72 -12.71
N PHE A 460 17.08 -65.25 -11.47
CA PHE A 460 17.90 -65.84 -10.41
C PHE A 460 17.08 -66.01 -9.13
N VAL A 461 17.58 -66.81 -8.19
CA VAL A 461 16.91 -67.06 -6.89
C VAL A 461 16.97 -65.79 -6.03
N ASN A 462 15.85 -65.41 -5.41
CA ASN A 462 15.82 -64.23 -4.56
C ASN A 462 16.74 -64.45 -3.32
N PRO A 463 17.69 -63.54 -3.04
CA PRO A 463 18.66 -63.71 -1.96
C PRO A 463 18.05 -63.64 -0.55
N PHE A 464 16.83 -63.13 -0.40
CA PHE A 464 16.10 -63.09 0.88
C PHE A 464 15.16 -64.29 1.07
N ASP A 465 14.63 -64.84 -0.03
CA ASP A 465 13.62 -65.89 -0.03
C ASP A 465 13.85 -66.88 -1.18
N ASN A 466 14.42 -68.05 -0.85
CA ASN A 466 14.80 -69.07 -1.81
C ASN A 466 13.62 -69.66 -2.61
N THR A 467 12.38 -69.42 -2.19
CA THR A 467 11.19 -69.90 -2.91
C THR A 467 10.79 -68.99 -4.09
N ARG A 468 11.30 -67.75 -4.10
CA ARG A 468 10.97 -66.75 -5.12
C ARG A 468 12.12 -66.52 -6.09
N ARG A 469 11.76 -66.00 -7.26
CA ARG A 469 12.70 -65.63 -8.32
C ARG A 469 12.63 -64.13 -8.59
N VAL A 470 13.78 -63.57 -8.92
CA VAL A 470 13.92 -62.18 -9.40
C VAL A 470 14.21 -62.23 -10.89
N PHE A 471 13.34 -61.61 -11.69
CA PHE A 471 13.47 -61.55 -13.15
C PHE A 471 14.36 -60.38 -13.58
N VAL A 472 15.16 -60.58 -14.63
CA VAL A 472 16.01 -59.53 -15.19
C VAL A 472 15.41 -59.02 -16.50
N PHE A 473 15.19 -57.71 -16.57
CA PHE A 473 14.70 -57.02 -17.74
C PHE A 473 15.76 -56.06 -18.28
N SER A 474 15.84 -55.98 -19.60
CA SER A 474 16.66 -54.98 -20.30
C SER A 474 15.79 -53.79 -20.69
N ASP A 475 16.35 -52.59 -20.68
CA ASP A 475 15.64 -51.40 -21.13
C ASP A 475 15.26 -51.48 -22.62
N VAL A 476 13.98 -51.70 -22.88
CA VAL A 476 13.40 -51.90 -24.22
C VAL A 476 13.65 -50.69 -25.14
N PRO A 477 13.41 -49.43 -24.69
CA PRO A 477 13.84 -48.23 -25.42
C PRO A 477 15.31 -48.23 -25.86
N HIS A 478 16.25 -48.63 -24.99
CA HIS A 478 17.66 -48.77 -25.33
C HIS A 478 17.92 -49.87 -26.36
N LEU A 479 17.23 -51.02 -26.27
CA LEU A 479 17.32 -52.07 -27.28
C LEU A 479 16.87 -51.56 -28.65
N LEU A 480 15.74 -50.85 -28.72
CA LEU A 480 15.21 -50.31 -29.97
C LEU A 480 16.18 -49.31 -30.64
N LYS A 481 16.78 -48.42 -29.83
CA LYS A 481 17.84 -47.51 -30.30
C LYS A 481 19.05 -48.28 -30.83
N THR A 482 19.45 -49.34 -30.14
CA THR A 482 20.60 -50.18 -30.55
C THR A 482 20.34 -50.89 -31.87
N ILE A 483 19.14 -51.46 -32.05
CA ILE A 483 18.72 -52.10 -33.30
C ILE A 483 18.75 -51.07 -34.44
N ARG A 484 18.15 -49.88 -34.26
CA ARG A 484 18.19 -48.81 -35.26
C ARG A 484 19.63 -48.40 -35.59
N ASN A 485 20.45 -48.13 -34.57
CA ASN A 485 21.82 -47.65 -34.76
C ASN A 485 22.67 -48.70 -35.49
N ARG A 486 22.48 -49.99 -35.17
CA ARG A 486 23.15 -51.10 -35.84
C ARG A 486 22.74 -51.19 -37.31
N LEU A 487 21.44 -51.15 -37.59
CA LEU A 487 20.92 -51.22 -38.96
C LEU A 487 21.35 -49.99 -39.79
N HIS A 488 21.32 -48.80 -39.21
CA HIS A 488 21.81 -47.58 -39.87
C HIS A 488 23.32 -47.65 -40.17
N ALA A 489 24.14 -48.14 -39.22
CA ALA A 489 25.60 -48.16 -39.37
C ALA A 489 26.09 -49.25 -40.34
N LYS A 490 25.45 -50.43 -40.35
CA LYS A 490 25.83 -51.53 -41.25
C LYS A 490 25.00 -51.62 -42.52
N LYS A 491 23.95 -50.81 -42.64
CA LYS A 491 23.01 -50.71 -43.77
C LYS A 491 22.19 -51.97 -44.06
N THR A 492 22.63 -53.15 -43.64
CA THR A 492 21.89 -54.41 -43.79
C THR A 492 21.86 -55.21 -42.49
N LEU A 493 20.80 -56.00 -42.32
CA LEU A 493 20.64 -56.97 -41.23
C LEU A 493 20.11 -58.28 -41.81
N GLN A 494 20.85 -59.37 -41.58
CA GLN A 494 20.45 -60.72 -42.01
C GLN A 494 19.89 -61.48 -40.80
N ILE A 495 18.62 -61.90 -40.86
CA ILE A 495 17.99 -62.70 -39.79
C ILE A 495 18.25 -64.20 -40.02
N CYS A 496 17.94 -64.69 -41.22
CA CYS A 496 18.16 -66.08 -41.63
C CYS A 496 18.96 -66.10 -42.93
N PRO A 497 19.97 -66.95 -43.11
CA PRO A 497 20.76 -67.02 -44.35
C PRO A 497 19.93 -67.27 -45.62
N THR A 498 18.73 -67.85 -45.48
CA THR A 498 17.81 -68.20 -46.56
C THR A 498 16.87 -67.06 -46.98
N LEU A 499 16.74 -66.00 -46.17
CA LEU A 499 15.83 -64.87 -46.43
C LEU A 499 16.59 -63.68 -47.03
N SER A 500 15.88 -62.72 -47.62
CA SER A 500 16.51 -61.48 -48.08
C SER A 500 16.95 -60.60 -46.89
N PRO A 501 18.07 -59.85 -47.01
CA PRO A 501 18.51 -58.97 -45.96
C PRO A 501 17.53 -57.81 -45.76
N ILE A 502 17.33 -57.40 -44.51
CA ILE A 502 16.66 -56.14 -44.18
C ILE A 502 17.60 -55.00 -44.56
N GLN A 503 17.13 -54.04 -45.35
CA GLN A 503 17.97 -52.97 -45.89
C GLN A 503 17.54 -51.60 -45.37
N TRP A 504 18.50 -50.86 -44.80
CA TRP A 504 18.29 -49.48 -44.37
C TRP A 504 17.89 -48.56 -45.54
N LYS A 505 18.39 -48.86 -46.74
CA LYS A 505 18.13 -48.09 -47.96
C LYS A 505 16.65 -47.99 -48.30
N ILE A 506 15.85 -49.02 -47.97
CA ILE A 506 14.40 -49.01 -48.21
C ILE A 506 13.72 -47.89 -47.41
N TYR A 507 14.10 -47.69 -46.15
CA TYR A 507 13.57 -46.59 -45.34
C TYR A 507 14.02 -45.21 -45.84
N GLU A 508 15.27 -45.10 -46.31
CA GLU A 508 15.77 -43.87 -46.96
C GLU A 508 14.95 -43.54 -48.22
N ASN A 509 14.65 -44.55 -49.06
CA ASN A 509 13.85 -44.38 -50.28
C ASN A 509 12.43 -43.90 -49.96
N VAL A 510 11.77 -44.46 -48.93
CA VAL A 510 10.46 -43.97 -48.46
C VAL A 510 10.54 -42.49 -48.15
N PHE A 511 11.54 -42.06 -47.37
CA PHE A 511 11.66 -40.66 -47.00
C PHE A 511 11.98 -39.74 -48.18
N GLU A 512 12.87 -40.15 -49.08
CA GLU A 512 13.25 -39.35 -50.27
C GLU A 512 12.07 -39.12 -51.24
N ILE A 513 11.18 -40.09 -51.38
CA ILE A 513 9.98 -39.99 -52.22
C ILE A 513 8.88 -39.23 -51.48
N ASP A 514 8.59 -39.62 -50.25
CA ASP A 514 7.49 -39.06 -49.46
C ASP A 514 7.72 -37.59 -49.10
N SER A 515 8.96 -37.18 -48.85
CA SER A 515 9.29 -35.78 -48.52
C SER A 515 9.04 -34.78 -49.66
N LYS A 516 8.98 -35.27 -50.91
CA LYS A 516 8.69 -34.44 -52.09
C LYS A 516 7.19 -34.38 -52.42
N ALA A 517 6.38 -35.25 -51.84
CA ALA A 517 4.95 -35.29 -52.08
C ALA A 517 4.21 -34.20 -51.29
N ILE A 518 3.18 -33.62 -51.91
CA ILE A 518 2.28 -32.65 -51.26
C ILE A 518 1.50 -33.33 -50.12
N THR A 519 0.98 -34.52 -50.39
CA THR A 519 0.30 -35.38 -49.41
C THR A 519 1.20 -36.53 -49.01
N ARG A 520 1.80 -36.42 -47.82
CA ARG A 520 2.76 -37.39 -47.29
C ARG A 520 2.05 -38.61 -46.69
N VAL A 521 2.49 -39.79 -47.10
CA VAL A 521 2.10 -41.11 -46.57
C VAL A 521 2.68 -41.31 -45.17
N CYS A 522 3.92 -40.86 -44.94
CA CYS A 522 4.64 -40.98 -43.67
C CYS A 522 5.00 -39.60 -43.08
N PRO A 523 4.02 -38.74 -42.70
CA PRO A 523 4.27 -37.34 -42.36
C PRO A 523 5.12 -37.13 -41.10
N LYS A 524 5.21 -38.15 -40.23
CA LYS A 524 5.99 -38.11 -38.99
C LYS A 524 7.50 -38.16 -39.23
N LEU A 525 7.93 -38.60 -40.41
CA LEU A 525 9.34 -38.73 -40.77
C LEU A 525 9.93 -37.37 -41.10
N THR A 526 11.17 -37.19 -40.65
CA THR A 526 11.97 -35.98 -40.85
C THR A 526 13.41 -36.39 -41.14
N LYS A 527 14.21 -35.45 -41.66
CA LYS A 527 15.63 -35.65 -41.96
C LYS A 527 16.43 -36.25 -40.79
N ASN A 528 16.09 -35.88 -39.55
CA ASN A 528 16.75 -36.37 -38.33
C ASN A 528 16.49 -37.85 -38.01
N HIS A 529 15.55 -38.51 -38.69
CA HIS A 529 15.35 -39.96 -38.54
C HIS A 529 16.43 -40.76 -39.28
N PHE A 530 17.01 -40.16 -40.33
CA PHE A 530 17.95 -40.82 -41.25
C PHE A 530 19.36 -40.26 -41.16
N GLN A 531 19.50 -38.97 -40.87
CA GLN A 531 20.80 -38.33 -40.62
C GLN A 531 21.08 -38.33 -39.12
N LEU A 532 21.58 -39.46 -38.63
CA LEU A 532 21.78 -39.69 -37.20
C LEU A 532 23.06 -39.03 -36.67
N ASP A 533 22.94 -37.82 -36.12
CA ASP A 533 23.95 -37.18 -35.25
C ASP A 533 23.99 -37.81 -33.83
N ASN A 534 24.94 -37.40 -32.99
CA ASN A 534 25.10 -37.98 -31.65
C ASN A 534 23.84 -37.78 -30.77
N PHE A 535 23.12 -36.68 -30.93
CA PHE A 535 21.91 -36.40 -30.15
C PHE A 535 20.68 -37.18 -30.65
N SER A 536 20.49 -37.29 -31.96
CA SER A 536 19.38 -38.07 -32.57
C SER A 536 19.54 -39.58 -32.35
N LYS A 537 20.78 -40.09 -32.27
CA LYS A 537 21.06 -41.47 -31.84
C LYS A 537 20.50 -41.79 -30.45
N MET A 538 20.39 -40.82 -29.56
CA MET A 538 19.84 -41.04 -28.23
C MET A 538 18.31 -40.89 -28.16
N LYS A 539 17.68 -40.27 -29.17
CA LYS A 539 16.23 -40.06 -29.21
C LYS A 539 15.49 -41.35 -29.58
N VAL A 540 14.76 -41.90 -28.60
CA VAL A 540 13.91 -43.10 -28.76
C VAL A 540 12.79 -42.84 -29.77
N LYS A 541 12.20 -41.64 -29.76
CA LYS A 541 11.14 -41.21 -30.69
C LYS A 541 11.49 -41.53 -32.15
N TYR A 542 12.70 -41.22 -32.59
CA TYR A 542 13.11 -41.46 -33.98
C TYR A 542 13.26 -42.95 -34.29
N ALA A 543 13.72 -43.76 -33.33
CA ALA A 543 13.78 -45.21 -33.50
C ALA A 543 12.38 -45.84 -33.58
N SER A 544 11.47 -45.47 -32.68
CA SER A 544 10.11 -45.98 -32.69
C SER A 544 9.30 -45.55 -33.92
N GLN A 545 9.58 -44.37 -34.47
CA GLN A 545 8.88 -43.89 -35.67
C GLN A 545 9.37 -44.58 -36.94
N VAL A 546 10.66 -44.94 -37.01
CA VAL A 546 11.21 -45.74 -38.12
C VAL A 546 10.65 -47.17 -38.08
N PHE A 547 10.63 -47.81 -36.90
CA PHE A 547 10.05 -49.14 -36.71
C PHE A 547 8.58 -49.05 -36.29
N SER A 548 7.78 -48.37 -37.12
CA SER A 548 6.34 -48.21 -36.87
C SER A 548 5.53 -48.88 -37.95
N LYS A 549 4.32 -49.32 -37.59
CA LYS A 549 3.35 -49.85 -38.55
C LYS A 549 3.10 -48.89 -39.72
N SER A 550 3.03 -47.57 -39.47
CA SER A 550 2.88 -46.59 -40.55
C SER A 550 4.04 -46.58 -41.54
N MET A 551 5.27 -46.86 -41.10
CA MET A 551 6.41 -47.01 -42.01
C MET A 551 6.26 -48.30 -42.83
N ALA A 552 5.90 -49.41 -42.20
CA ALA A 552 5.66 -50.68 -42.90
C ALA A 552 4.58 -50.53 -43.99
N ASP A 553 3.44 -49.91 -43.65
CA ASP A 553 2.36 -49.60 -44.58
C ASP A 553 2.81 -48.65 -45.70
N GLY A 554 3.66 -47.67 -45.36
CA GLY A 554 4.28 -46.76 -46.33
C GLY A 554 5.15 -47.49 -47.35
N ILE A 555 5.99 -48.43 -46.89
CA ILE A 555 6.81 -49.27 -47.77
C ILE A 555 5.91 -50.10 -48.72
N VAL A 556 4.84 -50.70 -48.19
CA VAL A 556 3.88 -51.48 -48.98
C VAL A 556 3.18 -50.60 -50.03
N PHE A 557 2.79 -49.38 -49.66
CA PHE A 557 2.15 -48.43 -50.58
C PHE A 557 3.08 -48.05 -51.75
N PHE A 558 4.34 -47.71 -51.48
CA PHE A 558 5.28 -47.36 -52.54
C PHE A 558 5.62 -48.56 -53.42
N LYS A 559 5.68 -49.76 -52.85
CA LYS A 559 5.82 -51.01 -53.62
C LYS A 559 4.62 -51.26 -54.53
N SER A 560 3.39 -51.14 -54.03
CA SER A 560 2.17 -51.39 -54.83
C SER A 560 1.98 -50.38 -55.96
N LYS A 561 2.61 -49.22 -55.86
CA LYS A 561 2.64 -48.18 -56.90
C LYS A 561 3.83 -48.31 -57.87
N ASN A 562 4.59 -49.41 -57.79
CA ASN A 562 5.74 -49.70 -58.65
C ASN A 562 6.85 -48.63 -58.63
N PHE A 563 7.08 -47.98 -57.49
CA PHE A 563 8.23 -47.08 -57.35
C PHE A 563 9.55 -47.89 -57.34
N PRO A 564 10.65 -47.36 -57.91
CA PRO A 564 11.94 -48.03 -57.90
C PRO A 564 12.52 -48.09 -56.47
N GLY A 565 13.28 -49.15 -56.18
CA GLY A 565 13.98 -49.31 -54.89
C GLY A 565 13.22 -50.07 -53.80
N PHE A 566 12.13 -50.76 -54.15
CA PHE A 566 11.30 -51.55 -53.22
C PHE A 566 11.21 -53.05 -53.58
N ASN A 567 12.00 -53.54 -54.54
CA ASN A 567 11.89 -54.90 -55.09
C ASN A 567 12.20 -56.02 -54.07
N CYS A 568 13.03 -55.75 -53.05
CA CYS A 568 13.40 -56.71 -51.99
C CYS A 568 12.88 -56.25 -50.60
N SER A 569 11.65 -55.74 -50.53
CA SER A 569 11.13 -55.10 -49.32
C SER A 569 10.35 -56.01 -48.38
N GLU A 570 10.02 -57.25 -48.75
CA GLU A 570 9.15 -58.13 -47.95
C GLU A 570 9.65 -58.33 -46.51
N GLU A 571 10.93 -58.69 -46.36
CA GLU A 571 11.53 -58.93 -45.04
C GLU A 571 11.70 -57.63 -44.24
N THR A 572 11.92 -56.50 -44.91
CA THR A 572 11.99 -55.19 -44.25
C THR A 572 10.62 -54.76 -43.72
N VAL A 573 9.54 -55.00 -44.48
CA VAL A 573 8.16 -54.76 -44.03
C VAL A 573 7.82 -55.65 -42.84
N LYS A 574 8.14 -56.95 -42.91
CA LYS A 574 7.84 -57.90 -41.84
C LYS A 574 8.59 -57.59 -40.53
N PHE A 575 9.80 -57.04 -40.64
CA PHE A 575 10.62 -56.63 -39.50
C PHE A 575 10.15 -55.32 -38.85
N THR A 576 9.56 -54.42 -39.64
CA THR A 576 9.15 -53.05 -39.23
C THR A 576 7.80 -53.06 -38.56
#